data_AF-A0A8K0U986-F1
#
_entry.id   AF-A0A8K0U986-F1
#
_cell.length_a   1.000
_cell.length_b   1.000
_cell.length_c   1.000
_cell.angle_alpha   90.00
_cell.angle_beta   90.00
_cell.angle_gamma   90.00
#
_symmetry.space_group_name_H-M   'P 1'
#
loop_
_entity.id
_entity.type
_entity.pdbx_description
1 polymer ?
#
loop_
_entity_poly.entity_id
_entity_poly.type
_entity_poly.pdbx_seq_one_letter_code
_entity_poly.pdbx_strand_id
1 'polypeptide(L)'
;MAALSAVLPLPSYAPVVSDDEEESRQIPTQAVVARQLIPPYGKRKGWKPTSQEDFGDGGSYPECHVAQYPLNLGKEKTQAGNTLALQVDSEGNVRYDVIAHQGQRHGKIIQSQFKDLVPLSHRKDLSDEQRTMERPSEEEVQETAEKTRQALEKLVTGKIKAAQPKNIPDATGKTTYVRYTPGQQGGGDGGALKQRIIKMSEVVEDPLEPPRFKHKKIPRGPPSPPPPVLRSPPRKATAAEQKEWMIPPCISNWKNNKGFTIPLDKRLAADGRGLQDVSINDNFAKFSEALFIADRHAREEVRQRALMQQKLAQKEKEAKEESLRLLAQRARQERNGVAPSATSRPTEESRAAVTSALGGYGSGSDAESSAADSEDEEAAKIRDEMRAEKRREREREMRMSNMGTEQRAKMLARQQNRDISEKIALGLAKPTMSKESMLDSRLFNQESLSASFGDEDGYALYDRPLFHGSSAAAAIYKARGNIASEGGNDEAFGGGTQEGIGKALDNDRFGLGNARVGFEGANEQEVREGPVQFEKDKDVGDVFGLDKFLDEAKGGRKRGLDTDVGGSRKRLQLERAGDS
;
A
#
# COMPACT_ATOMS: atom_id res chain seq x y z
N MET A 1 -37.30 76.46 37.16
CA MET A 1 -36.74 76.94 35.88
C MET A 1 -37.21 76.03 34.73
N ALA A 2 -38.52 76.01 34.40
CA ALA A 2 -39.06 75.09 33.40
C ALA A 2 -40.25 75.68 32.62
N ALA A 3 -40.28 77.00 32.42
CA ALA A 3 -41.41 77.69 31.77
C ALA A 3 -41.02 78.44 30.48
N LEU A 4 -39.82 78.22 29.94
CA LEU A 4 -39.34 78.91 28.73
C LEU A 4 -39.22 78.01 27.49
N SER A 5 -39.36 76.68 27.63
CA SER A 5 -39.26 75.74 26.50
C SER A 5 -40.57 75.57 25.71
N ALA A 6 -41.69 76.13 26.18
CA ALA A 6 -43.00 75.99 25.54
C ALA A 6 -43.34 77.11 24.53
N VAL A 7 -42.46 78.11 24.38
CA VAL A 7 -42.73 79.34 23.57
C VAL A 7 -41.92 79.39 22.27
N LEU A 8 -41.06 78.40 21.99
CA LEU A 8 -40.30 78.37 20.73
C LEU A 8 -40.94 77.41 19.72
N PRO A 9 -41.08 77.81 18.43
CA PRO A 9 -41.56 76.93 17.38
C PRO A 9 -40.57 75.80 17.11
N LEU A 10 -41.11 74.63 16.75
CA LEU A 10 -40.34 73.40 16.49
C LEU A 10 -39.42 73.56 15.26
N PRO A 11 -38.20 73.00 15.30
CA PRO A 11 -37.23 73.10 14.20
C PRO A 11 -37.70 72.33 12.96
N SER A 12 -37.46 72.91 11.77
CA SER A 12 -38.02 72.45 10.49
C SER A 12 -37.31 71.24 9.85
N TYR A 13 -36.30 70.66 10.50
CA TYR A 13 -35.59 69.48 9.99
C TYR A 13 -35.20 68.53 11.12
N ALA A 14 -35.83 67.35 11.15
CA ALA A 14 -35.40 66.20 11.93
C ALA A 14 -34.64 65.21 11.03
N PRO A 15 -33.56 64.57 11.50
CA PRO A 15 -32.83 63.58 10.71
C PRO A 15 -33.63 62.28 10.58
N VAL A 16 -33.63 61.74 9.36
CA VAL A 16 -34.21 60.45 8.98
C VAL A 16 -33.43 59.33 9.68
N VAL A 17 -34.11 58.55 10.52
CA VAL A 17 -33.60 57.29 11.06
C VAL A 17 -34.21 56.16 10.23
N SER A 18 -33.33 55.27 9.78
CA SER A 18 -33.54 54.08 8.97
C SER A 18 -34.42 53.04 9.65
N ASP A 19 -35.32 52.44 8.86
CA ASP A 19 -36.07 51.22 9.17
C ASP A 19 -35.10 50.03 9.29
N ASP A 20 -34.96 49.51 10.50
CA ASP A 20 -34.65 48.09 10.73
C ASP A 20 -35.78 47.54 11.61
N GLU A 21 -36.53 46.59 11.04
CA GLU A 21 -37.68 45.94 11.66
C GLU A 21 -37.23 45.06 12.84
N GLU A 22 -37.44 45.55 14.06
CA GLU A 22 -37.72 44.69 15.21
C GLU A 22 -39.16 44.92 15.66
N GLU A 23 -39.97 43.86 15.60
CA GLU A 23 -41.36 43.79 16.03
C GLU A 23 -41.45 43.94 17.56
N SER A 24 -41.21 45.17 18.03
CA SER A 24 -41.47 45.59 19.39
C SER A 24 -42.97 45.84 19.54
N ARG A 25 -43.66 44.95 20.26
CA ARG A 25 -45.02 45.20 20.72
C ARG A 25 -45.03 46.48 21.56
N GLN A 26 -45.52 47.55 20.95
CA GLN A 26 -45.81 48.82 21.61
C GLN A 26 -46.76 48.55 22.78
N ILE A 27 -46.28 48.82 24.00
CA ILE A 27 -47.12 48.94 25.18
C ILE A 27 -47.91 50.25 25.00
N PRO A 28 -49.24 50.24 24.87
CA PRO A 28 -49.99 51.48 24.83
C PRO A 28 -49.85 52.18 26.19
N THR A 29 -49.56 53.47 26.09
CA THR A 29 -49.55 54.46 27.18
C THR A 29 -50.74 54.29 28.11
N GLN A 30 -50.44 54.24 29.42
CA GLN A 30 -51.32 54.31 30.59
C GLN A 30 -52.82 54.54 30.30
N ALA A 31 -53.57 53.45 30.15
CA ALA A 31 -55.00 53.44 30.45
C ALA A 31 -55.15 53.24 31.96
N VAL A 32 -55.66 54.26 32.66
CA VAL A 32 -56.06 54.15 34.07
C VAL A 32 -57.28 53.22 34.13
N VAL A 33 -57.07 51.96 34.46
CA VAL A 33 -58.14 51.00 34.74
C VAL A 33 -58.89 51.49 35.98
N ALA A 34 -60.18 51.82 35.82
CA ALA A 34 -61.05 52.12 36.93
C ALA A 34 -61.22 50.86 37.80
N ARG A 35 -60.43 50.75 38.88
CA ARG A 35 -60.58 49.67 39.86
C ARG A 35 -62.00 49.72 40.42
N GLN A 36 -62.76 48.64 40.24
CA GLN A 36 -63.98 48.44 41.00
C GLN A 36 -63.60 48.46 42.49
N LEU A 37 -64.25 49.32 43.26
CA LEU A 37 -63.98 49.49 44.69
C LEU A 37 -64.50 48.25 45.43
N ILE A 38 -63.61 47.28 45.64
CA ILE A 38 -63.87 46.11 46.48
C ILE A 38 -64.21 46.62 47.89
N PRO A 39 -65.39 46.28 48.46
CA PRO A 39 -65.75 46.77 49.78
C PRO A 39 -64.76 46.28 50.84
N PRO A 40 -64.40 47.13 51.83
CA PRO A 40 -63.43 46.75 52.87
C PRO A 40 -63.97 45.62 53.76
N TYR A 41 -63.05 44.93 54.43
CA TYR A 41 -63.36 43.83 55.35
C TYR A 41 -64.43 44.22 56.38
N GLY A 42 -65.43 43.36 56.58
CA GLY A 42 -66.56 43.59 57.50
C GLY A 42 -67.75 44.32 56.87
N LYS A 43 -67.62 44.89 55.66
CA LYS A 43 -68.70 45.60 54.95
C LYS A 43 -69.19 44.88 53.68
N ARG A 44 -68.90 43.58 53.54
CA ARG A 44 -69.21 42.77 52.33
C ARG A 44 -70.55 42.01 52.40
N LYS A 45 -71.46 42.38 53.31
CA LYS A 45 -72.78 41.74 53.40
C LYS A 45 -73.59 42.00 52.12
N GLY A 46 -73.91 40.94 51.38
CA GLY A 46 -74.65 41.01 50.10
C GLY A 46 -73.77 41.21 48.86
N TRP A 47 -72.46 41.42 49.03
CA TRP A 47 -71.51 41.47 47.92
C TRP A 47 -70.91 40.07 47.68
N LYS A 48 -70.77 39.68 46.41
CA LYS A 48 -70.26 38.36 46.01
C LYS A 48 -69.17 38.51 44.93
N PRO A 49 -68.02 37.87 45.08
CA PRO A 49 -67.02 37.83 44.03
C PRO A 49 -67.47 36.87 42.91
N THR A 50 -67.36 37.32 41.67
CA THR A 50 -67.79 36.60 40.45
C THR A 50 -66.64 36.38 39.47
N SER A 51 -65.75 37.37 39.35
CA SER A 51 -64.61 37.35 38.43
C SER A 51 -63.30 37.23 39.19
N GLN A 52 -62.23 36.81 38.49
CA GLN A 52 -60.89 36.73 39.10
C GLN A 52 -60.39 38.10 39.60
N GLU A 53 -60.85 39.18 38.97
CA GLU A 53 -60.55 40.57 39.32
C GLU A 53 -61.14 40.98 40.67
N ASP A 54 -62.25 40.38 41.11
CA ASP A 54 -62.92 40.67 42.38
C ASP A 54 -62.08 40.22 43.60
N PHE A 55 -61.09 39.36 43.39
CA PHE A 55 -60.18 38.85 44.43
C PHE A 55 -58.90 39.67 44.58
N GLY A 56 -58.66 40.67 43.72
CA GLY A 56 -57.44 41.48 43.73
C GLY A 56 -56.17 40.60 43.71
N ASP A 57 -55.41 40.60 44.80
CA ASP A 57 -54.16 39.84 44.97
C ASP A 57 -54.37 38.33 45.24
N GLY A 58 -55.59 37.81 45.08
CA GLY A 58 -55.85 36.36 45.06
C GLY A 58 -56.26 35.74 46.40
N GLY A 59 -56.80 36.53 47.33
CA GLY A 59 -57.38 36.03 48.59
C GLY A 59 -58.90 35.81 48.50
N SER A 60 -59.41 34.75 49.14
CA SER A 60 -60.85 34.55 49.32
C SER A 60 -61.37 35.32 50.53
N TYR A 61 -62.67 35.67 50.50
CA TYR A 61 -63.34 36.42 51.55
C TYR A 61 -64.14 35.48 52.45
N PRO A 62 -63.70 35.23 53.70
CA PRO A 62 -64.38 34.28 54.59
C PRO A 62 -65.78 34.73 55.00
N GLU A 63 -66.06 36.04 54.93
CA GLU A 63 -67.38 36.62 55.22
C GLU A 63 -68.41 36.45 54.08
N CYS A 64 -67.96 36.03 52.89
CA CYS A 64 -68.84 35.73 51.75
C CYS A 64 -69.07 34.21 51.67
N HIS A 65 -70.27 33.75 52.03
CA HIS A 65 -70.61 32.31 52.07
C HIS A 65 -70.92 31.74 50.67
N VAL A 66 -69.96 31.83 49.76
CA VAL A 66 -70.02 31.32 48.38
C VAL A 66 -68.73 30.55 48.11
N ALA A 67 -68.79 29.52 47.27
CA ALA A 67 -67.59 28.83 46.79
C ALA A 67 -66.73 29.80 45.97
N GLN A 68 -65.55 30.11 46.48
CA GLN A 68 -64.61 31.08 45.90
C GLN A 68 -63.35 30.35 45.45
N TYR A 69 -62.89 30.67 44.25
CA TYR A 69 -61.71 30.03 43.64
C TYR A 69 -60.70 31.08 43.16
N PRO A 70 -60.09 31.87 44.06
CA PRO A 70 -59.02 32.78 43.66
C PRO A 70 -57.90 32.03 42.93
N LEU A 71 -57.37 32.60 41.85
CA LEU A 71 -56.32 32.01 40.99
C LEU A 71 -56.72 30.65 40.41
N ASN A 72 -58.01 30.36 40.32
CA ASN A 72 -58.57 29.06 39.94
C ASN A 72 -58.16 27.89 40.85
N LEU A 73 -57.66 28.16 42.06
CA LEU A 73 -57.37 27.13 43.06
C LEU A 73 -58.68 26.47 43.51
N GLY A 74 -58.74 25.14 43.46
CA GLY A 74 -59.89 24.36 43.92
C GLY A 74 -61.01 24.14 42.89
N LYS A 75 -60.91 24.69 41.67
CA LYS A 75 -61.74 24.26 40.55
C LYS A 75 -61.31 22.85 40.10
N GLU A 76 -62.28 22.03 39.70
CA GLU A 76 -61.98 20.73 39.12
C GLU A 76 -61.10 20.91 37.88
N LYS A 77 -59.92 20.30 37.89
CA LYS A 77 -59.04 20.30 36.73
C LYS A 77 -59.68 19.39 35.68
N THR A 78 -59.87 19.92 34.47
CA THR A 78 -60.51 19.20 33.36
C THR A 78 -59.79 17.92 32.96
N GLN A 79 -58.49 17.79 33.25
CA GLN A 79 -57.69 16.57 33.03
C GLN A 79 -56.55 16.42 34.06
N ALA A 80 -56.22 15.19 34.42
CA ALA A 80 -55.01 14.87 35.17
C ALA A 80 -53.79 15.08 34.26
N GLY A 81 -53.11 16.22 34.39
CA GLY A 81 -51.94 16.56 33.58
C GLY A 81 -50.69 15.78 33.99
N ASN A 82 -49.91 15.30 33.02
CA ASN A 82 -48.59 14.68 33.21
C ASN A 82 -47.46 15.73 33.39
N THR A 83 -47.79 16.94 33.83
CA THR A 83 -46.85 18.05 33.98
C THR A 83 -46.32 18.08 35.39
N LEU A 84 -45.00 18.09 35.53
CA LEU A 84 -44.34 18.35 36.81
C LEU A 84 -44.74 19.74 37.32
N ALA A 85 -44.96 19.86 38.63
CA ALA A 85 -45.31 21.14 39.24
C ALA A 85 -44.16 22.15 39.03
N LEU A 86 -44.50 23.34 38.52
CA LEU A 86 -43.56 24.44 38.38
C LEU A 86 -43.19 24.95 39.77
N GLN A 87 -41.99 24.61 40.23
CA GLN A 87 -41.47 25.08 41.50
C GLN A 87 -40.68 26.38 41.31
N VAL A 88 -40.67 27.22 42.33
CA VAL A 88 -39.93 28.47 42.38
C VAL A 88 -38.97 28.40 43.57
N ASP A 89 -37.78 28.98 43.44
CA ASP A 89 -36.82 29.09 44.54
C ASP A 89 -37.21 30.22 45.52
N SER A 90 -36.42 30.40 46.58
CA SER A 90 -36.62 31.47 47.57
C SER A 90 -36.44 32.88 46.99
N GLU A 91 -35.78 33.01 45.84
CA GLU A 91 -35.50 34.28 45.16
C GLU A 91 -36.58 34.64 44.12
N GLY A 92 -37.52 33.72 43.86
CA GLY A 92 -38.59 33.93 42.88
C GLY A 92 -38.26 33.41 41.47
N ASN A 93 -37.11 32.76 41.26
CA ASN A 93 -36.76 32.16 39.98
C ASN A 93 -37.39 30.77 39.82
N VAL A 94 -37.83 30.46 38.60
CA VAL A 94 -38.40 29.15 38.26
C VAL A 94 -37.31 28.08 38.30
N ARG A 95 -37.56 27.01 39.07
CA ARG A 95 -36.65 25.88 39.21
C ARG A 95 -36.79 24.88 38.08
N TYR A 96 -36.11 25.15 36.95
CA TYR A 96 -35.99 24.18 35.85
C TYR A 96 -35.14 22.95 36.21
N ASP A 97 -34.30 23.06 37.24
CA ASP A 97 -33.44 21.97 37.75
C ASP A 97 -34.23 20.72 38.17
N VAL A 98 -35.49 20.87 38.61
CA VAL A 98 -36.31 19.72 39.07
C VAL A 98 -36.47 18.66 37.96
N ILE A 99 -36.38 19.06 36.69
CA ILE A 99 -36.38 18.14 35.54
C ILE A 99 -35.16 17.21 35.57
N ALA A 100 -33.97 17.73 35.89
CA ALA A 100 -32.74 16.94 35.96
C ALA A 100 -32.72 15.97 37.14
N HIS A 101 -33.39 16.35 38.25
CA HIS A 101 -33.55 15.50 39.44
C HIS A 101 -34.64 14.42 39.29
N GLN A 102 -35.41 14.44 38.20
CA GLN A 102 -36.48 13.47 38.00
C GLN A 102 -35.94 12.04 37.90
N GLY A 103 -36.55 11.12 38.65
CA GLY A 103 -36.13 9.71 38.70
C GLY A 103 -34.86 9.43 39.49
N GLN A 104 -34.26 10.45 40.12
CA GLN A 104 -33.08 10.29 40.97
C GLN A 104 -33.48 10.09 42.43
N ARG A 105 -32.58 9.47 43.19
CA ARG A 105 -32.76 9.31 44.64
C ARG A 105 -32.75 10.68 45.31
N HIS A 106 -33.65 10.88 46.27
CA HIS A 106 -33.64 12.06 47.14
C HIS A 106 -32.25 12.24 47.79
N GLY A 107 -31.69 13.45 47.70
CA GLY A 107 -30.35 13.76 48.20
C GLY A 107 -29.21 13.48 47.21
N LYS A 108 -29.48 12.99 46.00
CA LYS A 108 -28.48 12.98 44.94
C LYS A 108 -28.28 14.42 44.42
N ILE A 109 -27.05 14.91 44.51
CA ILE A 109 -26.69 16.24 44.04
C ILE A 109 -26.44 16.19 42.53
N ILE A 110 -27.05 17.09 41.78
CA ILE A 110 -26.87 17.25 40.33
C ILE A 110 -26.56 18.72 40.09
N GLN A 111 -25.48 18.96 39.36
CA GLN A 111 -25.10 20.30 38.93
C GLN A 111 -25.80 20.61 37.62
N SER A 112 -26.63 21.64 37.61
CA SER A 112 -27.45 22.01 36.45
C SER A 112 -27.56 23.52 36.24
N GLN A 113 -27.23 24.30 37.27
CA GLN A 113 -27.41 25.74 37.26
C GLN A 113 -26.16 26.44 36.70
N PHE A 114 -26.33 27.65 36.17
CA PHE A 114 -25.18 28.42 35.66
C PHE A 114 -24.17 28.74 36.77
N LYS A 115 -24.63 28.91 38.01
CA LYS A 115 -23.73 29.06 39.16
C LYS A 115 -22.78 27.89 39.34
N ASP A 116 -23.15 26.69 38.86
CA ASP A 116 -22.29 25.52 38.93
C ASP A 116 -21.06 25.59 37.99
N LEU A 117 -21.12 26.42 36.94
CA LEU A 117 -20.00 26.71 36.05
C LEU A 117 -19.02 27.74 36.64
N VAL A 118 -19.50 28.59 37.55
CA VAL A 118 -18.69 29.65 38.14
C VAL A 118 -17.72 29.04 39.15
N PRO A 119 -16.40 29.36 39.10
CA PRO A 119 -15.44 28.88 40.08
C PRO A 119 -15.87 29.22 41.51
N LEU A 120 -15.63 28.29 42.45
CA LEU A 120 -16.04 28.44 43.86
C LEU A 120 -15.53 29.74 44.49
N SER A 121 -14.36 30.24 44.06
CA SER A 121 -13.78 31.50 44.54
C SER A 121 -14.60 32.75 44.20
N HIS A 122 -15.45 32.68 43.19
CA HIS A 122 -16.27 33.79 42.68
C HIS A 122 -17.76 33.60 42.92
N ARG A 123 -18.18 32.47 43.53
CA ARG A 123 -19.58 32.24 43.88
C ARG A 123 -19.97 33.10 45.09
N LYS A 124 -21.19 33.64 45.06
CA LYS A 124 -21.75 34.48 46.13
C LYS A 124 -22.64 33.69 47.10
N ASP A 125 -23.10 32.51 46.68
CA ASP A 125 -24.03 31.66 47.43
C ASP A 125 -23.38 30.90 48.59
N LEU A 126 -22.05 30.68 48.53
CA LEU A 126 -21.32 29.85 49.49
C LEU A 126 -20.76 30.74 50.60
N SER A 127 -20.87 30.29 51.85
CA SER A 127 -20.16 30.90 52.98
C SER A 127 -18.65 30.62 52.88
N ASP A 128 -17.83 31.44 53.55
CA ASP A 128 -16.37 31.25 53.57
C ASP A 128 -15.98 29.87 54.13
N GLU A 129 -16.76 29.33 55.08
CA GLU A 129 -16.60 27.96 55.62
C GLU A 129 -16.88 26.86 54.59
N GLN A 130 -17.83 27.09 53.67
CA GLN A 130 -18.11 26.15 52.58
C GLN A 130 -17.08 26.25 51.45
N ARG A 131 -16.33 27.35 51.42
CA ARG A 131 -15.20 27.56 50.50
C ARG A 131 -13.92 26.92 51.03
N THR A 132 -13.77 26.75 52.34
CA THR A 132 -12.63 26.05 52.94
C THR A 132 -12.73 24.55 52.67
N MET A 133 -11.74 24.03 51.93
CA MET A 133 -11.66 22.61 51.54
C MET A 133 -10.87 21.83 52.59
N GLU A 134 -11.38 21.78 53.82
CA GLU A 134 -10.75 21.02 54.90
C GLU A 134 -11.05 19.53 54.77
N ARG A 135 -10.09 18.71 55.20
CA ARG A 135 -10.31 17.26 55.28
C ARG A 135 -11.21 16.98 56.48
N PRO A 136 -12.12 15.99 56.40
CA PRO A 136 -12.87 15.54 57.57
C PRO A 136 -11.94 15.19 58.73
N SER A 137 -12.47 15.29 59.94
CA SER A 137 -11.71 14.99 61.16
C SER A 137 -11.23 13.53 61.18
N GLU A 138 -10.15 13.25 61.89
CA GLU A 138 -9.60 11.88 61.96
C GLU A 138 -10.60 10.88 62.55
N GLU A 139 -11.43 11.31 63.49
CA GLU A 139 -12.51 10.50 64.09
C GLU A 139 -13.60 10.13 63.05
N GLU A 140 -14.05 11.08 62.23
CA GLU A 140 -15.03 10.82 61.15
C GLU A 140 -14.44 9.89 60.08
N VAL A 141 -13.15 10.04 59.78
CA VAL A 141 -12.44 9.15 58.85
C VAL A 141 -12.40 7.72 59.41
N GLN A 142 -12.12 7.55 60.70
CA GLN A 142 -12.12 6.24 61.33
C GLN A 142 -13.53 5.63 61.36
N GLU A 143 -14.56 6.39 61.72
CA GLU A 143 -15.95 5.91 61.74
C GLU A 143 -16.40 5.46 60.34
N THR A 144 -16.15 6.29 59.32
CA THR A 144 -16.51 5.97 57.93
C THR A 144 -15.71 4.78 57.40
N ALA A 145 -14.43 4.66 57.75
CA ALA A 145 -13.58 3.52 57.41
C ALA A 145 -14.10 2.23 58.03
N GLU A 146 -14.46 2.23 59.32
CA GLU A 146 -15.01 1.06 60.01
C GLU A 146 -16.35 0.64 59.43
N LYS A 147 -17.25 1.60 59.19
CA LYS A 147 -18.56 1.33 58.58
C LYS A 147 -18.41 0.74 57.17
N THR A 148 -17.48 1.28 56.38
CA THR A 148 -17.19 0.79 55.03
C THR A 148 -16.54 -0.59 55.07
N ARG A 149 -15.58 -0.81 55.98
CA ARG A 149 -14.95 -2.12 56.22
C ARG A 149 -15.98 -3.17 56.55
N GLN A 150 -16.86 -2.92 57.54
CA GLN A 150 -17.92 -3.86 57.92
C GLN A 150 -18.89 -4.15 56.76
N ALA A 151 -19.23 -3.15 55.94
CA ALA A 151 -20.07 -3.36 54.77
C ALA A 151 -19.39 -4.21 53.70
N LEU A 152 -18.10 -3.98 53.44
CA LEU A 152 -17.30 -4.76 52.49
C LEU A 152 -17.07 -6.19 53.00
N GLU A 153 -16.80 -6.38 54.28
CA GLU A 153 -16.67 -7.70 54.91
C GLU A 153 -17.96 -8.51 54.75
N LYS A 154 -19.15 -7.91 54.90
CA LYS A 154 -20.43 -8.58 54.62
C LYS A 154 -20.56 -9.05 53.17
N LEU A 155 -20.13 -8.24 52.20
CA LEU A 155 -20.15 -8.62 50.78
C LEU A 155 -19.11 -9.70 50.46
N VAL A 156 -17.91 -9.58 51.02
CA VAL A 156 -16.81 -10.55 50.83
C VAL A 156 -17.14 -11.89 51.46
N THR A 157 -17.66 -11.91 52.69
CA THR A 157 -18.11 -13.14 53.35
C THR A 157 -19.22 -13.84 52.56
N GLY A 158 -20.16 -13.09 51.96
CA GLY A 158 -21.15 -13.65 51.02
C GLY A 158 -20.52 -14.33 49.81
N LYS A 159 -19.49 -13.70 49.20
CA LYS A 159 -18.74 -14.30 48.07
C LYS A 159 -17.90 -15.51 48.49
N ILE A 160 -17.27 -15.47 49.65
CA ILE A 160 -16.47 -16.60 50.19
C ILE A 160 -17.37 -17.80 50.46
N LYS A 161 -18.56 -17.59 51.06
CA LYS A 161 -19.53 -18.66 51.29
C LYS A 161 -19.98 -19.33 49.99
N ALA A 162 -20.24 -18.55 48.93
CA ALA A 162 -20.58 -19.10 47.63
C ALA A 162 -19.43 -19.92 46.99
N ALA A 163 -18.17 -19.59 47.31
CA ALA A 163 -17.00 -20.33 46.83
C ALA A 163 -16.69 -21.60 47.65
N GLN A 164 -17.19 -21.71 48.88
CA GLN A 164 -16.97 -22.86 49.78
C GLN A 164 -18.28 -23.63 50.05
N PRO A 165 -18.82 -24.38 49.06
CA PRO A 165 -20.11 -25.07 49.19
C PRO A 165 -20.08 -26.28 50.14
N LYS A 166 -18.89 -26.74 50.56
CA LYS A 166 -18.71 -27.93 51.41
C LYS A 166 -18.91 -27.66 52.90
N ASN A 167 -19.05 -26.41 53.32
CA ASN A 167 -19.32 -26.07 54.72
C ASN A 167 -20.82 -26.22 54.97
N ILE A 168 -21.22 -27.37 55.53
CA ILE A 168 -22.60 -27.63 55.92
C ILE A 168 -22.98 -26.63 57.03
N PRO A 169 -23.95 -25.73 56.80
CA PRO A 169 -24.42 -24.83 57.84
C PRO A 169 -25.11 -25.62 58.96
N ASP A 170 -25.02 -25.13 60.20
CA ASP A 170 -25.72 -25.71 61.35
C ASP A 170 -27.21 -25.89 61.04
N ALA A 171 -27.72 -27.12 61.21
CA ALA A 171 -29.08 -27.56 60.88
C ALA A 171 -30.20 -26.91 61.75
N THR A 172 -29.88 -25.86 62.50
CA THR A 172 -30.85 -25.13 63.33
C THR A 172 -31.31 -23.88 62.59
N GLY A 173 -32.40 -24.01 61.83
CA GLY A 173 -33.04 -22.90 61.14
C GLY A 173 -33.36 -21.77 62.12
N LYS A 174 -32.80 -20.58 61.88
CA LYS A 174 -33.03 -19.41 62.73
C LYS A 174 -34.51 -19.05 62.66
N THR A 175 -35.19 -19.07 63.81
CA THR A 175 -36.59 -18.66 63.90
C THR A 175 -36.68 -17.21 64.38
N THR A 176 -37.47 -16.39 63.69
CA THR A 176 -37.71 -14.99 64.04
C THR A 176 -39.20 -14.70 64.10
N TYR A 177 -39.64 -13.88 65.05
CA TYR A 177 -41.03 -13.46 65.18
C TYR A 177 -41.16 -12.02 64.69
N VAL A 178 -41.98 -11.81 63.66
CA VAL A 178 -42.25 -10.49 63.07
C VAL A 178 -43.67 -10.06 63.41
N ARG A 179 -43.82 -8.86 63.97
CA ARG A 179 -45.13 -8.24 64.19
C ARG A 179 -45.52 -7.45 62.94
N TYR A 180 -46.54 -7.94 62.23
CA TYR A 180 -47.06 -7.35 61.00
C TYR A 180 -48.37 -6.61 61.26
N THR A 181 -48.46 -5.36 60.80
CA THR A 181 -49.70 -4.58 60.79
C THR A 181 -50.20 -4.50 59.35
N PRO A 182 -51.34 -5.13 59.02
CA PRO A 182 -51.90 -5.05 57.67
C PRO A 182 -52.29 -3.61 57.30
N GLY A 183 -51.94 -3.18 56.08
CA GLY A 183 -52.30 -1.84 55.57
C GLY A 183 -53.79 -1.68 55.23
N GLN A 184 -54.52 -2.79 55.08
CA GLN A 184 -55.95 -2.80 54.79
C GLN A 184 -56.72 -3.19 56.05
N GLN A 185 -57.06 -2.19 56.88
CA GLN A 185 -57.76 -2.38 58.16
C GLN A 185 -59.29 -2.42 58.03
N GLY A 186 -59.83 -2.29 56.82
CA GLY A 186 -61.27 -2.32 56.55
C GLY A 186 -61.75 -3.64 55.94
N GLY A 187 -62.40 -4.49 56.76
CA GLY A 187 -63.49 -5.37 56.33
C GLY A 187 -63.19 -6.50 55.34
N GLY A 188 -62.25 -7.42 55.64
CA GLY A 188 -62.08 -8.64 54.85
C GLY A 188 -61.48 -9.82 55.63
N ASP A 189 -62.29 -10.86 55.79
CA ASP A 189 -62.01 -12.31 56.00
C ASP A 189 -60.79 -12.76 56.82
N GLY A 190 -60.41 -12.00 57.84
CA GLY A 190 -59.36 -12.36 58.79
C GLY A 190 -59.53 -11.58 60.09
N GLY A 191 -60.38 -12.10 60.97
CA GLY A 191 -61.04 -11.40 62.07
C GLY A 191 -60.18 -10.41 62.89
N ALA A 192 -60.79 -9.25 63.17
CA ALA A 192 -60.64 -8.31 64.29
C ALA A 192 -59.25 -7.88 64.82
N LEU A 193 -58.15 -8.48 64.36
CA LEU A 193 -56.82 -8.29 64.94
C LEU A 193 -56.09 -7.20 64.17
N LYS A 194 -55.78 -6.10 64.88
CA LYS A 194 -55.00 -4.97 64.36
C LYS A 194 -53.60 -5.37 63.91
N GLN A 195 -53.06 -6.47 64.44
CA GLN A 195 -51.69 -6.96 64.18
C GLN A 195 -51.66 -8.49 64.11
N ARG A 196 -50.74 -9.03 63.30
CA ARG A 196 -50.46 -10.47 63.18
C ARG A 196 -49.02 -10.72 63.60
N ILE A 197 -48.75 -11.77 64.37
CA ILE A 197 -47.38 -12.19 64.71
C ILE A 197 -47.05 -13.38 63.81
N ILE A 198 -46.03 -13.22 62.96
CA ILE A 198 -45.59 -14.21 61.98
C ILE A 198 -44.28 -14.81 62.46
N LYS A 199 -44.23 -16.14 62.62
CA LYS A 199 -43.00 -16.87 62.86
C LYS A 199 -42.36 -17.21 61.51
N MET A 200 -41.22 -16.62 61.21
CA MET A 200 -40.41 -16.92 60.04
C MET A 200 -39.35 -17.95 60.44
N SER A 201 -39.30 -19.09 59.74
CA SER A 201 -38.27 -20.11 59.88
C SER A 201 -37.62 -20.37 58.52
N GLU A 202 -36.29 -20.38 58.48
CA GLU A 202 -35.52 -20.78 57.30
C GLU A 202 -35.71 -22.28 57.02
N VAL A 203 -36.07 -22.64 55.78
CA VAL A 203 -36.24 -24.04 55.37
C VAL A 203 -34.86 -24.63 55.15
N VAL A 204 -34.60 -25.81 55.72
CA VAL A 204 -33.34 -26.54 55.54
C VAL A 204 -33.25 -27.03 54.09
N GLU A 205 -32.24 -26.58 53.36
CA GLU A 205 -31.98 -26.97 51.96
C GLU A 205 -31.15 -28.28 51.91
N ASP A 206 -31.39 -29.11 50.89
CA ASP A 206 -30.65 -30.37 50.70
C ASP A 206 -29.24 -30.08 50.15
N PRO A 207 -28.16 -30.49 50.84
CA PRO A 207 -26.79 -30.24 50.40
C PRO A 207 -26.40 -30.93 49.08
N LEU A 208 -27.19 -31.90 48.59
CA LEU A 208 -26.98 -32.59 47.33
C LEU A 208 -27.91 -32.10 46.20
N GLU A 209 -28.79 -31.12 46.48
CA GLU A 209 -29.70 -30.59 45.47
C GLU A 209 -28.90 -29.78 44.42
N PRO A 210 -29.02 -30.11 43.12
CA PRO A 210 -28.38 -29.33 42.07
C PRO A 210 -29.03 -27.93 41.93
N PRO A 211 -28.34 -26.93 41.33
CA PRO A 211 -28.90 -25.59 41.15
C PRO A 211 -30.25 -25.61 40.40
N ARG A 212 -31.31 -25.13 41.06
CA ARG A 212 -32.70 -25.19 40.57
C ARG A 212 -32.98 -24.34 39.32
N PHE A 213 -32.23 -23.25 39.11
CA PHE A 213 -32.53 -22.25 38.07
C PHE A 213 -31.37 -22.03 37.09
N LYS A 214 -31.70 -21.83 35.81
CA LYS A 214 -30.73 -21.48 34.75
C LYS A 214 -30.51 -19.97 34.70
N HIS A 215 -29.27 -19.53 34.45
CA HIS A 215 -28.95 -18.11 34.27
C HIS A 215 -29.47 -17.59 32.92
N LYS A 216 -30.29 -16.53 32.92
CA LYS A 216 -30.73 -15.80 31.73
C LYS A 216 -30.02 -14.45 31.64
N LYS A 217 -29.35 -14.17 30.50
CA LYS A 217 -28.74 -12.85 30.25
C LYS A 217 -29.81 -11.89 29.74
N ILE A 218 -29.97 -10.77 30.44
CA ILE A 218 -30.87 -9.68 30.09
C ILE A 218 -29.99 -8.53 29.55
N PRO A 219 -30.40 -7.80 28.50
CA PRO A 219 -29.67 -6.59 28.10
C PRO A 219 -29.55 -5.62 29.27
N ARG A 220 -28.49 -4.83 29.30
CA ARG A 220 -28.33 -3.80 30.33
C ARG A 220 -29.52 -2.84 30.25
N GLY A 221 -30.10 -2.52 31.41
CA GLY A 221 -31.13 -1.51 31.51
C GLY A 221 -30.62 -0.13 31.06
N PRO A 222 -31.53 0.85 30.88
CA PRO A 222 -31.12 2.21 30.57
C PRO A 222 -30.17 2.73 31.65
N PRO A 223 -29.14 3.53 31.29
CA PRO A 223 -28.30 4.18 32.27
C PRO A 223 -29.11 5.18 33.11
N SER A 224 -28.57 5.63 34.25
CA SER A 224 -29.12 6.79 34.93
C SER A 224 -29.20 7.99 33.96
N PRO A 225 -30.19 8.89 34.09
CA PRO A 225 -30.35 9.98 33.14
C PRO A 225 -29.04 10.80 33.06
N PRO A 226 -28.70 11.27 31.84
CA PRO A 226 -27.41 11.87 31.58
C PRO A 226 -27.24 13.14 32.43
N PRO A 227 -26.09 13.34 33.08
CA PRO A 227 -25.84 14.56 33.82
C PRO A 227 -25.75 15.77 32.86
N PRO A 228 -26.14 16.97 33.29
CA PRO A 228 -25.99 18.19 32.50
C PRO A 228 -24.53 18.43 32.09
N VAL A 229 -24.33 18.84 30.84
CA VAL A 229 -22.99 19.13 30.28
C VAL A 229 -22.66 20.60 30.52
N LEU A 230 -21.90 20.87 31.58
CA LEU A 230 -21.47 22.20 31.97
C LEU A 230 -20.17 22.58 31.25
N ARG A 231 -20.29 23.03 29.99
CA ARG A 231 -19.16 23.56 29.20
C ARG A 231 -19.25 25.07 29.05
N SER A 232 -18.12 25.70 28.76
CA SER A 232 -18.13 27.08 28.26
C SER A 232 -18.92 27.15 26.94
N PRO A 233 -19.49 28.33 26.61
CA PRO A 233 -20.14 28.54 25.33
C PRO A 233 -19.25 28.11 24.16
N PRO A 234 -19.82 27.51 23.10
CA PRO A 234 -19.04 26.99 21.99
C PRO A 234 -18.26 28.13 21.32
N ARG A 235 -16.94 27.98 21.24
CA ARG A 235 -16.11 28.87 20.43
C ARG A 235 -16.31 28.49 18.97
N LYS A 236 -16.68 29.45 18.13
CA LYS A 236 -16.82 29.21 16.70
C LYS A 236 -15.43 28.92 16.13
N ALA A 237 -15.26 27.73 15.54
CA ALA A 237 -14.03 27.39 14.84
C ALA A 237 -13.84 28.33 13.64
N THR A 238 -12.61 28.78 13.42
CA THR A 238 -12.32 29.61 12.24
C THR A 238 -12.23 28.72 10.98
N ALA A 239 -12.58 29.27 9.82
CA ALA A 239 -12.46 28.51 8.57
C ALA A 239 -11.00 28.12 8.25
N ALA A 240 -10.03 28.88 8.76
CA ALA A 240 -8.60 28.56 8.66
C ALA A 240 -8.24 27.33 9.51
N GLU A 241 -8.64 27.34 10.79
CA GLU A 241 -8.43 26.21 11.71
C GLU A 241 -9.10 24.94 11.17
N GLN A 242 -10.32 25.03 10.65
CA GLN A 242 -10.98 23.86 10.07
C GLN A 242 -10.22 23.27 8.86
N LYS A 243 -9.57 24.11 8.05
CA LYS A 243 -8.76 23.66 6.90
C LYS A 243 -7.44 23.05 7.34
N GLU A 244 -6.78 23.63 8.34
CA GLU A 244 -5.52 23.12 8.89
C GLU A 244 -5.73 21.75 9.55
N TRP A 245 -6.86 21.56 10.22
CA TRP A 245 -7.24 20.30 10.84
C TRP A 245 -7.98 19.33 9.89
N MET A 246 -8.07 19.64 8.60
CA MET A 246 -8.61 18.72 7.62
C MET A 246 -7.59 17.61 7.34
N ILE A 247 -7.79 16.45 7.95
CA ILE A 247 -6.90 15.29 7.78
C ILE A 247 -7.08 14.71 6.37
N PRO A 248 -6.03 14.66 5.52
CA PRO A 248 -6.12 14.05 4.21
C PRO A 248 -6.49 12.55 4.28
N PRO A 249 -7.21 12.02 3.28
CA PRO A 249 -7.56 10.60 3.26
C PRO A 249 -6.32 9.71 3.14
N CYS A 250 -6.29 8.63 3.91
CA CYS A 250 -5.21 7.66 3.86
C CYS A 250 -5.34 6.79 2.60
N ILE A 251 -4.50 7.06 1.59
CA ILE A 251 -4.39 6.22 0.39
C ILE A 251 -3.21 5.27 0.60
N SER A 252 -3.51 3.99 0.73
CA SER A 252 -2.48 2.98 0.98
C SER A 252 -2.04 2.27 -0.29
N ASN A 253 -0.74 1.97 -0.39
CA ASN A 253 -0.17 1.19 -1.50
C ASN A 253 -0.44 -0.33 -1.37
N TRP A 254 -0.93 -0.80 -0.21
CA TRP A 254 -1.13 -2.22 0.07
C TRP A 254 -2.60 -2.66 0.12
N LYS A 255 -3.48 -1.83 0.69
CA LYS A 255 -4.86 -2.20 1.01
C LYS A 255 -5.86 -1.28 0.32
N ASN A 256 -6.81 -1.91 -0.37
CA ASN A 256 -7.98 -1.25 -0.93
C ASN A 256 -9.23 -2.10 -0.69
N ASN A 257 -9.66 -2.19 0.57
CA ASN A 257 -10.74 -3.08 0.99
C ASN A 257 -12.07 -2.83 0.28
N LYS A 258 -12.34 -1.58 -0.10
CA LYS A 258 -13.56 -1.17 -0.81
C LYS A 258 -13.38 -1.12 -2.33
N GLY A 259 -12.20 -1.44 -2.85
CA GLY A 259 -11.93 -1.47 -4.29
C GLY A 259 -12.06 -0.13 -5.00
N PHE A 260 -11.80 1.00 -4.33
CA PHE A 260 -11.89 2.31 -4.98
C PHE A 260 -10.90 2.45 -6.14
N THR A 261 -11.37 2.94 -7.27
CA THR A 261 -10.53 3.33 -8.40
C THR A 261 -9.86 4.66 -8.07
N ILE A 262 -8.60 4.59 -7.65
CA ILE A 262 -7.81 5.76 -7.23
C ILE A 262 -6.82 6.08 -8.34
N PRO A 263 -6.76 7.33 -8.82
CA PRO A 263 -5.82 7.73 -9.87
C PRO A 263 -4.36 7.55 -9.43
N LEU A 264 -3.47 7.35 -10.40
CA LEU A 264 -2.08 6.99 -10.14
C LEU A 264 -1.32 8.06 -9.36
N ASP A 265 -1.60 9.35 -9.62
CA ASP A 265 -1.00 10.48 -8.91
C ASP A 265 -1.26 10.38 -7.41
N LYS A 266 -2.48 10.06 -6.97
CA LYS A 266 -2.82 9.95 -5.55
C LYS A 266 -2.29 8.68 -4.90
N ARG A 267 -2.04 7.61 -5.66
CA ARG A 267 -1.37 6.40 -5.15
C ARG A 267 0.13 6.63 -4.96
N LEU A 268 0.78 7.27 -5.93
CA LEU A 268 2.20 7.58 -5.87
C LEU A 268 2.54 8.80 -5.00
N ALA A 269 1.57 9.67 -4.67
CA ALA A 269 1.81 10.91 -3.93
C ALA A 269 2.50 10.70 -2.56
N ALA A 270 2.28 9.56 -1.91
CA ALA A 270 2.90 9.22 -0.63
C ALA A 270 4.26 8.50 -0.78
N ASP A 271 4.67 8.18 -2.01
CA ASP A 271 5.93 7.51 -2.27
C ASP A 271 7.06 8.53 -2.27
N GLY A 272 7.68 8.74 -1.10
CA GLY A 272 8.79 9.68 -0.88
C GLY A 272 10.03 9.43 -1.74
N ARG A 273 10.02 8.40 -2.61
CA ARG A 273 11.03 8.17 -3.65
C ARG A 273 11.17 9.36 -4.61
N GLY A 274 10.08 10.08 -4.89
CA GLY A 274 10.13 11.29 -5.72
C GLY A 274 10.77 12.50 -5.04
N LEU A 275 10.97 12.45 -3.71
CA LEU A 275 11.67 13.48 -2.93
C LEU A 275 13.16 13.15 -2.75
N GLN A 276 13.60 11.96 -3.16
CA GLN A 276 14.98 11.55 -3.06
C GLN A 276 15.77 12.01 -4.30
N ASP A 277 16.43 13.15 -4.18
CA ASP A 277 17.41 13.58 -5.18
C ASP A 277 18.66 12.71 -5.05
N VAL A 278 18.77 11.69 -5.91
CA VAL A 278 19.95 10.82 -5.98
C VAL A 278 21.11 11.62 -6.55
N SER A 279 21.94 12.15 -5.66
CA SER A 279 23.21 12.79 -6.01
C SER A 279 24.37 11.82 -5.84
N ILE A 280 25.36 11.89 -6.75
CA ILE A 280 26.57 11.07 -6.72
C ILE A 280 27.71 11.91 -6.18
N ASN A 281 28.56 11.33 -5.33
CA ASN A 281 29.70 12.00 -4.73
C ASN A 281 30.87 12.17 -5.75
N ASP A 282 31.50 13.34 -5.78
CA ASP A 282 32.67 13.66 -6.63
C ASP A 282 33.86 12.72 -6.43
N ASN A 283 33.93 12.02 -5.30
CA ASN A 283 34.96 11.00 -5.06
C ASN A 283 34.92 9.87 -6.08
N PHE A 284 33.76 9.57 -6.67
CA PHE A 284 33.66 8.59 -7.77
C PHE A 284 34.40 9.08 -9.01
N ALA A 285 34.34 10.38 -9.34
CA ALA A 285 35.10 10.96 -10.44
C ALA A 285 36.60 10.89 -10.15
N LYS A 286 37.04 11.36 -8.97
CA LYS A 286 38.44 11.31 -8.53
C LYS A 286 39.02 9.88 -8.56
N PHE A 287 38.23 8.91 -8.10
CA PHE A 287 38.63 7.50 -8.11
C PHE A 287 38.77 6.97 -9.54
N SER A 288 37.81 7.27 -10.43
CA SER A 288 37.88 6.85 -11.83
C SER A 288 39.08 7.47 -12.55
N GLU A 289 39.37 8.76 -12.32
CA GLU A 289 40.53 9.45 -12.89
C GLU A 289 41.85 8.86 -12.38
N ALA A 290 41.94 8.57 -11.07
CA ALA A 290 43.10 7.92 -10.49
C ALA A 290 43.37 6.55 -11.12
N LEU A 291 42.31 5.76 -11.37
CA LEU A 291 42.44 4.47 -12.06
C LEU A 291 42.89 4.62 -13.51
N PHE A 292 42.37 5.61 -14.26
CA PHE A 292 42.81 5.87 -15.63
C PHE A 292 44.28 6.30 -15.70
N ILE A 293 44.73 7.14 -14.75
CA ILE A 293 46.14 7.55 -14.65
C ILE A 293 47.02 6.35 -14.32
N ALA A 294 46.59 5.49 -13.38
CA ALA A 294 47.32 4.29 -13.01
C ALA A 294 47.45 3.30 -14.18
N ASP A 295 46.38 3.06 -14.94
CA ASP A 295 46.42 2.17 -16.12
C ASP A 295 47.37 2.71 -17.20
N ARG A 296 47.32 4.02 -17.46
CA ARG A 296 48.24 4.65 -18.41
C ARG A 296 49.71 4.48 -17.99
N HIS A 297 50.01 4.74 -16.72
CA HIS A 297 51.37 4.59 -16.19
C HIS A 297 51.84 3.14 -16.27
N ALA A 298 50.99 2.18 -15.89
CA ALA A 298 51.30 0.75 -15.98
C ALA A 298 51.59 0.30 -17.41
N ARG A 299 50.82 0.77 -18.40
CA ARG A 299 51.06 0.46 -19.82
C ARG A 299 52.36 1.07 -20.34
N GLU A 300 52.66 2.31 -19.96
CA GLU A 300 53.89 2.99 -20.35
C GLU A 300 55.13 2.26 -19.76
N GLU A 301 55.08 1.86 -18.49
CA GLU A 301 56.12 1.04 -17.87
C GLU A 301 56.31 -0.30 -18.56
N VAL A 302 55.22 -1.04 -18.83
CA VAL A 302 55.29 -2.33 -19.51
C VAL A 302 55.88 -2.17 -20.91
N ARG A 303 55.50 -1.12 -21.63
CA ARG A 303 56.05 -0.81 -22.96
C ARG A 303 57.55 -0.51 -22.89
N GLN A 304 57.99 0.28 -21.91
CA GLN A 304 59.40 0.60 -21.72
C GLN A 304 60.21 -0.66 -21.38
N ARG A 305 59.71 -1.51 -20.48
CA ARG A 305 60.34 -2.79 -20.14
C ARG A 305 60.43 -3.72 -21.36
N ALA A 306 59.36 -3.83 -22.15
CA ALA A 306 59.36 -4.63 -23.37
C ALA A 306 60.38 -4.12 -24.41
N LEU A 307 60.46 -2.80 -24.63
CA LEU A 307 61.46 -2.20 -25.51
C LEU A 307 62.89 -2.40 -25.00
N MET A 308 63.11 -2.31 -23.68
CA MET A 308 64.42 -2.57 -23.07
C MET A 308 64.83 -4.03 -23.24
N GLN A 309 63.93 -4.98 -22.97
CA GLN A 309 64.16 -6.40 -23.18
C GLN A 309 64.45 -6.71 -24.65
N GLN A 310 63.73 -6.08 -25.59
CA GLN A 310 63.98 -6.24 -27.01
C GLN A 310 65.38 -5.74 -27.40
N LYS A 311 65.82 -4.58 -26.89
CA LYS A 311 67.17 -4.05 -27.12
C LYS A 311 68.26 -4.94 -26.52
N LEU A 312 68.06 -5.46 -25.30
CA LEU A 312 68.99 -6.40 -24.69
C LEU A 312 69.09 -7.70 -25.51
N ALA A 313 67.96 -8.24 -25.95
CA ALA A 313 67.92 -9.43 -26.81
C ALA A 313 68.59 -9.19 -28.18
N GLN A 314 68.45 -8.00 -28.77
CA GLN A 314 69.16 -7.61 -29.99
C GLN A 314 70.67 -7.56 -29.76
N LYS A 315 71.12 -6.88 -28.69
CA LYS A 315 72.54 -6.78 -28.35
C LYS A 315 73.16 -8.15 -28.02
N GLU A 316 72.41 -9.02 -27.35
CA GLU A 316 72.85 -10.39 -27.06
C GLU A 316 72.96 -11.22 -28.36
N LYS A 317 72.03 -11.05 -29.31
CA LYS A 317 72.12 -11.68 -30.63
C LYS A 317 73.31 -11.17 -31.43
N GLU A 318 73.55 -9.87 -31.46
CA GLU A 318 74.73 -9.27 -32.11
C GLU A 318 76.03 -9.80 -31.50
N ALA A 319 76.14 -9.86 -30.17
CA ALA A 319 77.30 -10.43 -29.49
C ALA A 319 77.49 -11.93 -29.81
N LYS A 320 76.39 -12.70 -29.90
CA LYS A 320 76.43 -14.10 -30.34
C LYS A 320 76.90 -14.22 -31.79
N GLU A 321 76.42 -13.38 -32.70
CA GLU A 321 76.88 -13.35 -34.10
C GLU A 321 78.36 -12.98 -34.23
N GLU A 322 78.84 -12.00 -33.47
CA GLU A 322 80.26 -11.62 -33.43
C GLU A 322 81.15 -12.73 -32.86
N SER A 323 80.71 -13.40 -31.78
CA SER A 323 81.45 -14.54 -31.21
C SER A 323 81.50 -15.73 -32.17
N LEU A 324 80.40 -16.04 -32.85
CA LEU A 324 80.35 -17.07 -33.90
C LEU A 324 81.21 -16.69 -35.10
N ARG A 325 81.26 -15.41 -35.47
CA ARG A 325 82.13 -14.88 -36.54
C ARG A 325 83.61 -15.02 -36.19
N LEU A 326 84.00 -14.69 -34.96
CA LEU A 326 85.37 -14.87 -34.47
C LEU A 326 85.76 -16.35 -34.41
N LEU A 327 84.87 -17.21 -33.93
CA LEU A 327 85.09 -18.67 -33.90
C LEU A 327 85.24 -19.23 -35.31
N ALA A 328 84.40 -18.82 -36.26
CA ALA A 328 84.51 -19.20 -37.66
C ALA A 328 85.80 -18.67 -38.31
N GLN A 329 86.25 -17.47 -37.97
CA GLN A 329 87.51 -16.92 -38.44
C GLN A 329 88.71 -17.70 -37.88
N ARG A 330 88.67 -18.07 -36.59
CA ARG A 330 89.67 -18.92 -35.93
C ARG A 330 89.71 -20.34 -36.54
N ALA A 331 88.55 -20.96 -36.75
CA ALA A 331 88.46 -22.26 -37.42
C ALA A 331 88.98 -22.23 -38.87
N ARG A 332 88.80 -21.12 -39.59
CA ARG A 332 89.41 -20.91 -40.92
C ARG A 332 90.92 -20.73 -40.85
N GLN A 333 91.45 -20.02 -39.85
CA GLN A 333 92.88 -19.86 -39.63
C GLN A 333 93.54 -21.21 -39.29
N GLU A 334 92.90 -22.03 -38.46
CA GLU A 334 93.35 -23.40 -38.14
C GLU A 334 93.30 -24.33 -39.37
N ARG A 335 92.31 -24.16 -40.26
CA ARG A 335 92.21 -24.93 -41.52
C ARG A 335 93.20 -24.49 -42.61
N ASN A 336 93.60 -23.22 -42.64
CA ASN A 336 94.52 -22.66 -43.64
C ASN A 336 96.01 -22.80 -43.28
N GLY A 337 96.35 -23.55 -42.23
CA GLY A 337 97.65 -24.22 -42.05
C GLY A 337 98.93 -23.42 -42.33
N VAL A 338 99.43 -22.72 -41.31
CA VAL A 338 100.87 -22.55 -41.07
C VAL A 338 101.13 -22.88 -39.60
N ALA A 339 101.92 -23.92 -39.36
CA ALA A 339 102.44 -24.23 -38.03
C ALA A 339 103.33 -23.07 -37.54
N PRO A 340 103.25 -22.72 -36.25
CA PRO A 340 104.48 -22.80 -35.50
C PRO A 340 104.33 -23.59 -34.19
N SER A 341 105.44 -24.26 -33.90
CA SER A 341 105.87 -24.80 -32.63
C SER A 341 105.66 -23.83 -31.44
N ALA A 342 105.57 -24.45 -30.25
CA ALA A 342 105.77 -23.90 -28.90
C ALA A 342 104.53 -23.42 -28.12
N THR A 343 104.03 -24.37 -27.32
CA THR A 343 103.80 -24.24 -25.87
C THR A 343 103.07 -22.99 -25.35
N SER A 344 101.75 -23.10 -25.17
CA SER A 344 101.08 -22.43 -24.03
C SER A 344 99.94 -23.31 -23.52
N ARG A 345 100.16 -23.91 -22.34
CA ARG A 345 99.12 -24.58 -21.56
C ARG A 345 98.12 -23.52 -21.05
N PRO A 346 96.80 -23.68 -21.25
CA PRO A 346 95.82 -22.85 -20.57
C PRO A 346 95.74 -23.27 -19.09
N THR A 347 95.86 -22.30 -18.19
CA THR A 347 95.79 -22.43 -16.74
C THR A 347 94.35 -22.67 -16.26
N GLU A 348 94.21 -23.33 -15.11
CA GLU A 348 92.95 -23.85 -14.56
C GLU A 348 91.90 -22.79 -14.19
N GLU A 349 92.21 -21.49 -14.30
CA GLU A 349 91.30 -20.39 -13.94
C GLU A 349 90.27 -20.08 -15.04
N SER A 350 90.51 -20.48 -16.30
CA SER A 350 89.54 -20.25 -17.39
C SER A 350 88.44 -21.32 -17.48
N ARG A 351 88.54 -22.40 -16.68
CA ARG A 351 87.49 -23.44 -16.55
C ARG A 351 86.40 -23.07 -15.54
N ALA A 352 86.68 -22.20 -14.58
CA ALA A 352 85.73 -21.78 -13.54
C ALA A 352 84.76 -20.68 -13.98
N ALA A 353 85.07 -19.93 -15.05
CA ALA A 353 84.22 -18.82 -15.51
C ALA A 353 83.06 -19.26 -16.42
N VAL A 354 83.12 -20.45 -17.01
CA VAL A 354 82.06 -20.98 -17.91
C VAL A 354 81.03 -21.83 -17.13
N THR A 355 81.37 -22.27 -15.92
CA THR A 355 80.48 -23.04 -15.03
C THR A 355 79.58 -22.16 -14.16
N SER A 356 79.92 -20.87 -13.97
CA SER A 356 79.13 -19.94 -13.15
C SER A 356 78.08 -19.14 -13.92
N ALA A 357 78.05 -19.21 -15.26
CA ALA A 357 77.09 -18.48 -16.10
C ALA A 357 75.91 -19.35 -16.61
N LEU A 358 75.82 -20.61 -16.18
CA LEU A 358 74.75 -21.55 -16.50
C LEU A 358 74.04 -22.09 -15.24
N GLY A 359 74.04 -21.31 -14.16
CA GLY A 359 73.31 -21.63 -12.94
C GLY A 359 71.95 -20.92 -12.92
N GLY A 360 70.97 -21.46 -13.62
CA GLY A 360 69.68 -20.76 -13.74
C GLY A 360 68.57 -21.52 -14.45
N TYR A 361 68.38 -22.82 -14.19
CA TYR A 361 67.05 -23.44 -14.33
C TYR A 361 67.02 -24.77 -13.56
N GLY A 362 66.11 -24.86 -12.59
CA GLY A 362 65.70 -26.13 -12.01
C GLY A 362 64.49 -26.63 -12.77
N SER A 363 64.60 -27.81 -13.38
CA SER A 363 63.48 -28.74 -13.55
C SER A 363 64.05 -30.10 -13.96
N GLY A 364 63.76 -31.12 -13.17
CA GLY A 364 64.24 -32.49 -13.35
C GLY A 364 63.53 -33.26 -14.48
N SER A 365 63.92 -34.55 -14.56
CA SER A 365 63.48 -35.60 -15.51
C SER A 365 64.07 -35.43 -16.92
N ASP A 366 64.52 -36.44 -17.67
CA ASP A 366 64.77 -37.86 -17.51
C ASP A 366 65.58 -38.28 -18.76
N ALA A 367 66.24 -39.45 -18.70
CA ALA A 367 66.64 -40.33 -19.81
C ALA A 367 67.52 -39.82 -21.00
N GLU A 368 68.77 -40.31 -20.98
CA GLU A 368 69.43 -41.09 -22.06
C GLU A 368 69.05 -40.81 -23.53
N SER A 369 70.03 -40.33 -24.32
CA SER A 369 70.07 -40.61 -25.76
C SER A 369 71.50 -40.79 -26.26
N SER A 370 71.82 -42.01 -26.69
CA SER A 370 73.05 -42.39 -27.38
C SER A 370 72.80 -42.49 -28.89
N ALA A 371 73.83 -42.14 -29.66
CA ALA A 371 74.08 -42.46 -31.07
C ALA A 371 73.19 -41.79 -32.15
N ALA A 372 73.67 -40.66 -32.64
CA ALA A 372 73.56 -40.27 -34.05
C ALA A 372 74.51 -41.15 -34.89
N ASP A 373 74.18 -41.39 -36.17
CA ASP A 373 75.02 -40.98 -37.32
C ASP A 373 74.60 -41.67 -38.66
N SER A 374 73.34 -41.49 -39.10
CA SER A 374 72.95 -41.79 -40.50
C SER A 374 71.79 -40.94 -41.05
N GLU A 375 71.29 -39.94 -40.31
CA GLU A 375 70.19 -39.04 -40.74
C GLU A 375 70.69 -37.68 -41.29
N ASP A 376 71.98 -37.36 -41.11
CA ASP A 376 72.54 -36.03 -41.44
C ASP A 376 72.77 -35.82 -42.96
N GLU A 377 73.04 -36.88 -43.73
CA GLU A 377 73.20 -36.76 -45.18
C GLU A 377 71.87 -36.50 -45.91
N GLU A 378 70.77 -37.05 -45.38
CA GLU A 378 69.42 -36.79 -45.89
C GLU A 378 68.97 -35.37 -45.48
N ALA A 379 69.27 -34.94 -44.26
CA ALA A 379 69.01 -33.57 -43.78
C ALA A 379 69.76 -32.49 -44.60
N ALA A 380 70.97 -32.80 -45.11
CA ALA A 380 71.72 -31.89 -45.98
C ALA A 380 71.09 -31.76 -47.37
N LYS A 381 70.64 -32.86 -47.99
CA LYS A 381 69.92 -32.83 -49.27
C LYS A 381 68.58 -32.11 -49.17
N ILE A 382 67.83 -32.33 -48.09
CA ILE A 382 66.57 -31.63 -47.80
C ILE A 382 66.82 -30.12 -47.68
N ARG A 383 67.95 -29.71 -47.08
CA ARG A 383 68.31 -28.29 -46.92
C ARG A 383 68.72 -27.63 -48.24
N ASP A 384 69.39 -28.37 -49.14
CA ASP A 384 69.77 -27.90 -50.46
C ASP A 384 68.56 -27.81 -51.41
N GLU A 385 67.67 -28.80 -51.37
CA GLU A 385 66.37 -28.76 -52.06
C GLU A 385 65.52 -27.59 -51.55
N MET A 386 65.48 -27.34 -50.24
CA MET A 386 64.78 -26.19 -49.67
C MET A 386 65.38 -24.85 -50.13
N ARG A 387 66.71 -24.75 -50.29
CA ARG A 387 67.33 -23.52 -50.83
C ARG A 387 67.07 -23.34 -52.32
N ALA A 388 67.02 -24.42 -53.10
CA ALA A 388 66.69 -24.38 -54.52
C ALA A 388 65.21 -24.05 -54.76
N GLU A 389 64.32 -24.63 -53.97
CA GLU A 389 62.87 -24.37 -53.99
C GLU A 389 62.58 -22.92 -53.61
N LYS A 390 63.18 -22.40 -52.54
CA LYS A 390 63.04 -21.01 -52.10
C LYS A 390 63.58 -20.00 -53.13
N ARG A 391 64.56 -20.39 -53.96
CA ARG A 391 65.07 -19.55 -55.07
C ARG A 391 64.08 -19.56 -56.23
N ARG A 392 63.50 -20.71 -56.55
CA ARG A 392 62.49 -20.87 -57.62
C ARG A 392 61.17 -20.21 -57.25
N GLU A 393 60.77 -20.25 -55.99
CA GLU A 393 59.64 -19.49 -55.44
C GLU A 393 59.88 -18.00 -55.56
N ARG A 394 61.04 -17.49 -55.14
CA ARG A 394 61.36 -16.06 -55.24
C ARG A 394 61.40 -15.58 -56.70
N GLU A 395 61.88 -16.42 -57.63
CA GLU A 395 61.86 -16.11 -59.06
C GLU A 395 60.42 -16.10 -59.62
N ARG A 396 59.58 -17.07 -59.23
CA ARG A 396 58.15 -17.09 -59.58
C ARG A 396 57.40 -15.93 -58.95
N GLU A 397 57.71 -15.57 -57.71
CA GLU A 397 57.11 -14.46 -56.97
C GLU A 397 57.52 -13.12 -57.59
N MET A 398 58.77 -12.97 -58.05
CA MET A 398 59.21 -11.82 -58.84
C MET A 398 58.55 -11.75 -60.22
N ARG A 399 58.25 -12.90 -60.86
CA ARG A 399 57.44 -12.94 -62.09
C ARG A 399 55.97 -12.62 -61.84
N MET A 400 55.41 -13.08 -60.71
CA MET A 400 54.02 -12.87 -60.31
C MET A 400 53.79 -11.47 -59.74
N SER A 401 54.81 -10.85 -59.12
CA SER A 401 54.81 -9.46 -58.65
C SER A 401 55.00 -8.46 -59.79
N ASN A 402 55.71 -8.85 -60.85
CA ASN A 402 55.78 -8.06 -62.09
C ASN A 402 54.54 -8.21 -63.00
N MET A 403 53.59 -9.10 -62.68
CA MET A 403 52.29 -9.15 -63.35
C MET A 403 51.31 -8.16 -62.71
N GLY A 404 50.64 -7.36 -63.55
CA GLY A 404 49.61 -6.42 -63.10
C GLY A 404 48.47 -7.10 -62.33
N THR A 405 47.80 -6.35 -61.45
CA THR A 405 46.72 -6.80 -60.55
C THR A 405 45.62 -7.58 -61.28
N GLU A 406 45.30 -7.18 -62.52
CA GLU A 406 44.29 -7.80 -63.37
C GLU A 406 44.70 -9.21 -63.89
N GLN A 407 45.98 -9.41 -64.24
CA GLN A 407 46.47 -10.72 -64.68
C GLN A 407 46.62 -11.71 -63.51
N ARG A 408 46.96 -11.20 -62.32
CA ARG A 408 47.08 -11.99 -61.09
C ARG A 408 45.73 -12.52 -60.61
N ALA A 409 44.68 -11.69 -60.69
CA ALA A 409 43.30 -12.09 -60.42
C ALA A 409 42.80 -13.16 -61.42
N LYS A 410 43.14 -13.02 -62.72
CA LYS A 410 42.78 -13.98 -63.77
C LYS A 410 43.44 -15.35 -63.59
N MET A 411 44.67 -15.41 -63.06
CA MET A 411 45.35 -16.66 -62.74
C MET A 411 44.77 -17.35 -61.50
N LEU A 412 44.41 -16.57 -60.46
CA LEU A 412 43.75 -17.11 -59.26
C LEU A 412 42.36 -17.67 -59.57
N ALA A 413 41.58 -16.97 -60.40
CA ALA A 413 40.27 -17.43 -60.87
C ALA A 413 40.36 -18.74 -61.69
N ARG A 414 41.44 -18.91 -62.48
CA ARG A 414 41.71 -20.15 -63.22
C ARG A 414 42.09 -21.33 -62.32
N GLN A 415 42.64 -21.09 -61.13
CA GLN A 415 43.00 -22.15 -60.19
C GLN A 415 41.84 -22.56 -59.27
N GLN A 416 40.93 -21.62 -58.97
CA GLN A 416 39.72 -21.92 -58.19
C GLN A 416 38.76 -22.85 -58.94
N ASN A 417 38.67 -22.73 -60.27
CA ASN A 417 37.81 -23.57 -61.11
C ASN A 417 38.48 -24.87 -61.63
N ARG A 418 39.50 -25.39 -60.93
CA ARG A 418 40.06 -26.72 -61.25
C ARG A 418 39.32 -27.80 -60.47
N ASP A 419 38.78 -28.76 -61.22
CA ASP A 419 38.08 -29.91 -60.69
C ASP A 419 39.00 -30.74 -59.77
N ILE A 420 38.39 -31.35 -58.76
CA ILE A 420 39.09 -32.04 -57.66
C ILE A 420 40.01 -33.16 -58.20
N SER A 421 39.67 -33.77 -59.33
CA SER A 421 40.48 -34.78 -60.02
C SER A 421 41.78 -34.22 -60.62
N GLU A 422 41.79 -33.00 -61.17
CA GLU A 422 43.00 -32.36 -61.71
C GLU A 422 43.94 -31.87 -60.60
N LYS A 423 43.39 -31.49 -59.44
CA LYS A 423 44.18 -31.14 -58.25
C LYS A 423 44.90 -32.35 -57.65
N ILE A 424 44.32 -33.55 -57.77
CA ILE A 424 44.94 -34.82 -57.38
C ILE A 424 46.02 -35.23 -58.38
N ALA A 425 45.76 -35.09 -59.69
CA ALA A 425 46.72 -35.43 -60.74
C ALA A 425 47.98 -34.53 -60.76
N LEU A 426 47.86 -33.27 -60.29
CA LEU A 426 48.97 -32.30 -60.20
C LEU A 426 49.75 -32.37 -58.86
N GLY A 427 49.45 -33.31 -57.96
CA GLY A 427 50.20 -33.53 -56.72
C GLY A 427 50.15 -32.38 -55.70
N LEU A 428 49.25 -31.41 -55.88
CA LEU A 428 49.10 -30.22 -55.03
C LEU A 428 48.30 -30.49 -53.75
N ALA A 429 47.57 -31.61 -53.67
CA ALA A 429 46.87 -32.05 -52.48
C ALA A 429 47.61 -33.23 -51.83
N LYS A 430 48.54 -32.93 -50.91
CA LYS A 430 49.03 -33.95 -49.97
C LYS A 430 47.93 -34.21 -48.94
N PRO A 431 47.38 -35.42 -48.81
CA PRO A 431 46.39 -35.72 -47.79
C PRO A 431 47.03 -35.55 -46.41
N THR A 432 46.56 -34.58 -45.63
CA THR A 432 46.92 -34.47 -44.21
C THR A 432 46.22 -35.62 -43.48
N MET A 433 46.98 -36.51 -42.83
CA MET A 433 46.41 -37.57 -41.99
C MET A 433 45.72 -36.95 -40.76
N SER A 434 44.46 -36.56 -40.92
CA SER A 434 43.64 -36.04 -39.83
C SER A 434 43.16 -37.21 -38.96
N LYS A 435 43.62 -37.28 -37.70
CA LYS A 435 43.10 -38.22 -36.69
C LYS A 435 41.61 -37.99 -36.34
N GLU A 436 40.99 -36.97 -36.93
CA GLU A 436 39.61 -36.52 -36.68
C GLU A 436 38.52 -37.47 -37.19
N SER A 437 38.82 -38.42 -38.10
CA SER A 437 37.82 -39.38 -38.58
C SER A 437 37.53 -40.54 -37.61
N MET A 438 38.17 -40.60 -36.45
CA MET A 438 37.99 -41.68 -35.46
C MET A 438 37.03 -41.32 -34.33
N LEU A 439 36.49 -40.10 -34.28
CA LEU A 439 35.59 -39.64 -33.22
C LEU A 439 34.37 -38.94 -33.81
N ASP A 440 33.17 -39.29 -33.35
CA ASP A 440 31.92 -38.65 -33.79
C ASP A 440 31.88 -37.20 -33.27
N SER A 441 31.70 -36.25 -34.19
CA SER A 441 31.51 -34.82 -33.94
C SER A 441 30.48 -34.50 -32.85
N ARG A 442 29.46 -35.34 -32.66
CA ARG A 442 28.42 -35.14 -31.65
C ARG A 442 28.92 -35.30 -30.21
N LEU A 443 30.00 -36.07 -30.01
CA LEU A 443 30.61 -36.30 -28.69
C LEU A 443 31.47 -35.10 -28.24
N PHE A 444 31.96 -34.28 -29.17
CA PHE A 444 32.84 -33.15 -28.86
C PHE A 444 32.14 -32.00 -28.13
N ASN A 445 30.81 -31.94 -28.21
CA ASN A 445 29.99 -30.89 -27.57
C ASN A 445 29.12 -31.42 -26.42
N GLN A 446 29.33 -32.67 -25.99
CA GLN A 446 28.72 -33.17 -24.76
C GLN A 446 29.67 -32.87 -23.58
N GLU A 447 29.32 -31.89 -22.76
CA GLU A 447 30.02 -31.62 -21.50
C GLU A 447 29.92 -32.86 -20.59
N SER A 448 31.05 -33.52 -20.32
CA SER A 448 31.10 -34.77 -19.53
C SER A 448 31.66 -34.58 -18.11
N LEU A 449 31.86 -33.34 -17.64
CA LEU A 449 32.70 -33.04 -16.47
C LEU A 449 32.14 -31.97 -15.50
N SER A 450 30.83 -31.82 -15.37
CA SER A 450 30.24 -30.83 -14.44
C SER A 450 29.81 -31.38 -13.06
N ALA A 451 29.90 -32.69 -12.81
CA ALA A 451 29.31 -33.34 -11.63
C ALA A 451 30.23 -33.44 -10.39
N SER A 452 31.51 -33.05 -10.47
CA SER A 452 32.48 -33.27 -9.37
C SER A 452 32.99 -32.01 -8.66
N PHE A 453 32.45 -30.83 -8.94
CA PHE A 453 32.80 -29.60 -8.22
C PHE A 453 31.55 -28.96 -7.61
N GLY A 454 31.13 -29.49 -6.47
CA GLY A 454 30.09 -28.90 -5.61
C GLY A 454 30.66 -28.62 -4.22
N ASP A 455 30.20 -27.53 -3.61
CA ASP A 455 30.50 -27.16 -2.22
C ASP A 455 30.02 -28.25 -1.25
N GLU A 456 30.69 -28.49 -0.11
CA GLU A 456 30.31 -29.57 0.86
C GLU A 456 28.88 -29.38 1.41
N ASP A 457 28.36 -28.14 1.36
CA ASP A 457 27.00 -27.79 1.78
C ASP A 457 25.94 -27.95 0.66
N GLY A 458 26.34 -28.33 -0.57
CA GLY A 458 25.46 -28.49 -1.72
C GLY A 458 24.90 -29.91 -1.87
N TYR A 459 23.59 -30.09 -1.70
CA TYR A 459 22.92 -31.40 -1.91
C TYR A 459 22.74 -31.73 -3.41
N ALA A 460 23.84 -32.11 -4.07
CA ALA A 460 23.92 -32.47 -5.50
C ALA A 460 24.03 -34.00 -5.70
N LEU A 461 23.16 -34.79 -5.07
CA LEU A 461 23.21 -36.26 -5.12
C LEU A 461 22.79 -36.85 -6.49
N TYR A 462 22.09 -36.07 -7.33
CA TYR A 462 21.56 -36.54 -8.62
C TYR A 462 21.96 -35.61 -9.77
N ASP A 463 22.42 -36.21 -10.87
CA ASP A 463 22.88 -35.51 -12.08
C ASP A 463 21.74 -34.89 -12.91
N ARG A 464 20.49 -35.30 -12.68
CA ARG A 464 19.31 -34.83 -13.43
C ARG A 464 18.18 -34.42 -12.48
N PRO A 465 17.46 -33.32 -12.77
CA PRO A 465 16.28 -32.94 -11.98
C PRO A 465 15.16 -33.96 -12.17
N LEU A 466 14.40 -34.24 -11.10
CA LEU A 466 13.29 -35.20 -11.10
C LEU A 466 12.19 -34.85 -12.13
N PHE A 467 12.03 -33.57 -12.46
CA PHE A 467 11.12 -33.08 -13.48
C PHE A 467 11.87 -32.33 -14.58
N HIS A 468 11.62 -32.71 -15.84
CA HIS A 468 12.16 -32.01 -17.02
C HIS A 468 11.61 -30.58 -17.18
N GLY A 469 10.58 -30.22 -16.41
CA GLY A 469 9.87 -28.94 -16.51
C GLY A 469 10.66 -27.73 -16.02
N SER A 470 11.62 -27.87 -15.11
CA SER A 470 12.35 -26.71 -14.55
C SER A 470 13.35 -26.10 -15.53
N SER A 471 13.94 -26.89 -16.43
CA SER A 471 14.82 -26.42 -17.52
C SER A 471 14.02 -26.15 -18.81
N ALA A 472 13.00 -26.95 -19.11
CA ALA A 472 12.15 -26.76 -20.28
C ALA A 472 11.13 -25.62 -20.15
N ALA A 473 10.85 -25.09 -18.94
CA ALA A 473 9.90 -24.01 -18.70
C ALA A 473 10.16 -22.74 -19.54
N ALA A 474 11.41 -22.47 -19.92
CA ALA A 474 11.75 -21.34 -20.80
C ALA A 474 11.31 -21.53 -22.27
N ALA A 475 10.89 -22.74 -22.66
CA ALA A 475 10.55 -23.11 -24.04
C ALA A 475 9.16 -23.78 -24.21
N ILE A 476 8.32 -23.85 -23.17
CA ILE A 476 7.02 -24.55 -23.25
C ILE A 476 6.05 -23.87 -24.25
N TYR A 477 6.13 -22.55 -24.43
CA TYR A 477 5.45 -21.88 -25.54
C TYR A 477 6.18 -20.57 -25.89
N LYS A 478 6.86 -20.55 -27.05
CA LYS A 478 7.39 -19.32 -27.64
C LYS A 478 6.70 -19.11 -28.97
N ALA A 479 5.80 -18.12 -29.05
CA ALA A 479 5.19 -17.72 -30.30
C ALA A 479 6.30 -17.31 -31.28
N ARG A 480 6.39 -18.00 -32.43
CA ARG A 480 7.35 -17.73 -33.50
C ARG A 480 6.98 -16.47 -34.30
N GLY A 481 6.61 -15.39 -33.60
CA GLY A 481 6.14 -14.13 -34.20
C GLY A 481 7.20 -13.03 -34.25
N ASN A 482 8.29 -13.12 -33.47
CA ASN A 482 9.19 -11.97 -33.25
C ASN A 482 10.66 -12.20 -33.65
N ILE A 483 10.94 -13.07 -34.63
CA ILE A 483 12.24 -13.08 -35.32
C ILE A 483 12.00 -12.51 -36.73
N ALA A 484 11.90 -11.18 -36.81
CA ALA A 484 12.05 -10.38 -38.05
C ALA A 484 11.91 -8.89 -37.71
N SER A 485 12.89 -8.29 -37.03
CA SER A 485 13.30 -6.94 -37.41
C SER A 485 14.59 -7.17 -38.16
N GLU A 486 14.59 -6.85 -39.47
CA GLU A 486 15.73 -7.02 -40.38
C GLU A 486 15.85 -8.42 -41.04
N GLY A 487 14.85 -8.78 -41.87
CA GLY A 487 14.90 -9.96 -42.75
C GLY A 487 13.52 -10.56 -43.00
N GLY A 488 12.82 -10.08 -44.02
CA GLY A 488 11.44 -10.46 -44.34
C GLY A 488 11.29 -11.94 -44.71
N ASN A 489 10.46 -12.66 -43.94
CA ASN A 489 9.90 -13.96 -44.32
C ASN A 489 8.49 -13.73 -44.89
N ASP A 490 8.43 -13.14 -46.09
CA ASP A 490 7.18 -12.85 -46.81
C ASP A 490 6.55 -14.13 -47.42
N GLU A 491 7.31 -15.23 -47.47
CA GLU A 491 6.87 -16.51 -48.05
C GLU A 491 5.92 -17.30 -47.15
N ALA A 492 5.96 -17.10 -45.82
CA ALA A 492 5.15 -17.89 -44.90
C ALA A 492 3.68 -17.42 -44.81
N PHE A 493 3.36 -16.22 -45.28
CA PHE A 493 2.01 -15.63 -45.26
C PHE A 493 1.52 -15.16 -46.63
N GLY A 494 2.18 -15.57 -47.72
CA GLY A 494 1.71 -15.31 -49.08
C GLY A 494 1.85 -13.86 -49.54
N GLY A 495 2.81 -13.10 -48.98
CA GLY A 495 3.30 -11.82 -49.51
C GLY A 495 2.27 -10.75 -49.87
N GLY A 496 1.06 -10.78 -49.29
CA GLY A 496 0.01 -9.76 -49.46
C GLY A 496 -0.51 -9.53 -50.88
N THR A 497 -0.11 -10.33 -51.87
CA THR A 497 -0.54 -10.22 -53.28
C THR A 497 -1.55 -11.31 -53.62
N GLN A 498 -2.50 -11.01 -54.50
CA GLN A 498 -3.59 -11.95 -54.84
C GLN A 498 -3.07 -13.28 -55.44
N GLU A 499 -1.95 -13.25 -56.17
CA GLU A 499 -1.27 -14.46 -56.65
C GLU A 499 -0.52 -15.22 -55.54
N GLY A 500 0.01 -14.52 -54.54
CA GLY A 500 0.70 -15.13 -53.39
C GLY A 500 -0.25 -15.86 -52.44
N ILE A 501 -1.46 -15.33 -52.28
CA ILE A 501 -2.54 -15.97 -51.51
C ILE A 501 -3.06 -17.22 -52.24
N GLY A 502 -3.20 -17.17 -53.57
CA GLY A 502 -3.58 -18.34 -54.37
C GLY A 502 -2.58 -19.49 -54.25
N LYS A 503 -1.28 -19.21 -54.40
CA LYS A 503 -0.21 -20.22 -54.21
C LYS A 503 -0.11 -20.75 -52.78
N ALA A 504 -0.48 -19.95 -51.78
CA ALA A 504 -0.48 -20.37 -50.38
C ALA A 504 -1.68 -21.27 -50.01
N LEU A 505 -2.76 -21.22 -50.79
CA LEU A 505 -3.93 -22.10 -50.67
C LEU A 505 -3.71 -23.45 -51.37
N ASP A 506 -2.96 -23.47 -52.47
CA ASP A 506 -2.60 -24.70 -53.17
C ASP A 506 -1.49 -25.51 -52.47
N ASN A 507 -0.72 -24.87 -51.59
CA ASN A 507 0.29 -25.56 -50.78
C ASN A 507 -0.35 -26.19 -49.54
N ASP A 508 -0.53 -27.50 -49.63
CA ASP A 508 -1.04 -28.40 -48.60
C ASP A 508 -0.17 -28.39 -47.33
N ARG A 509 -0.48 -27.46 -46.43
CA ARG A 509 0.24 -27.21 -45.16
C ARG A 509 0.15 -28.37 -44.15
N PHE A 510 -0.68 -29.37 -44.40
CA PHE A 510 -0.87 -30.52 -43.50
C PHE A 510 -0.48 -31.86 -44.15
N GLY A 511 -0.07 -31.87 -45.42
CA GLY A 511 0.39 -33.07 -46.13
C GLY A 511 -0.71 -34.09 -46.44
N LEU A 512 -1.97 -33.64 -46.55
CA LEU A 512 -3.09 -34.43 -47.06
C LEU A 512 -3.46 -33.92 -48.47
N GLY A 513 -2.79 -34.47 -49.49
CA GLY A 513 -2.92 -33.99 -50.88
C GLY A 513 -4.36 -33.87 -51.40
N ASN A 514 -4.56 -32.98 -52.37
CA ASN A 514 -5.88 -32.63 -52.95
C ASN A 514 -6.76 -33.86 -53.22
N ALA A 515 -7.88 -33.95 -52.50
CA ALA A 515 -8.82 -35.06 -52.58
C ALA A 515 -9.45 -35.15 -53.98
N ARG A 516 -9.24 -36.28 -54.65
CA ARG A 516 -9.64 -36.52 -56.05
C ARG A 516 -11.12 -36.93 -56.22
N VAL A 517 -11.90 -37.00 -55.14
CA VAL A 517 -13.34 -37.33 -55.16
C VAL A 517 -14.05 -36.45 -54.14
N GLY A 518 -14.71 -35.39 -54.64
CA GLY A 518 -15.68 -34.61 -53.88
C GLY A 518 -17.05 -35.30 -53.88
N PHE A 519 -17.87 -34.94 -52.90
CA PHE A 519 -19.24 -35.45 -52.69
C PHE A 519 -20.11 -35.26 -53.95
N GLU A 520 -20.81 -36.32 -54.36
CA GLU A 520 -21.66 -36.34 -55.55
C GLU A 520 -22.81 -35.32 -55.40
N GLY A 521 -22.85 -34.31 -56.29
CA GLY A 521 -23.81 -33.20 -56.25
C GLY A 521 -23.20 -31.79 -56.16
N ALA A 522 -21.88 -31.67 -55.91
CA ALA A 522 -21.21 -30.37 -55.84
C ALA A 522 -20.88 -29.72 -57.21
N ASN A 523 -21.12 -30.42 -58.33
CA ASN A 523 -20.74 -29.97 -59.68
C ASN A 523 -21.81 -29.16 -60.43
N GLU A 524 -23.04 -29.02 -59.90
CA GLU A 524 -24.13 -28.28 -60.58
C GLU A 524 -24.39 -26.88 -60.00
N GLN A 525 -23.54 -26.38 -59.10
CA GLN A 525 -23.70 -25.03 -58.56
C GLN A 525 -22.92 -24.03 -59.43
N GLU A 526 -23.60 -23.31 -60.32
CA GLU A 526 -23.01 -22.16 -61.04
C GLU A 526 -22.46 -21.14 -60.04
N VAL A 527 -21.22 -20.70 -60.27
CA VAL A 527 -20.52 -19.69 -59.47
C VAL A 527 -21.23 -18.35 -59.65
N ARG A 528 -21.97 -17.91 -58.63
CA ARG A 528 -22.59 -16.59 -58.59
C ARG A 528 -21.54 -15.50 -58.37
N GLU A 529 -21.17 -14.80 -59.44
CA GLU A 529 -20.44 -13.52 -59.35
C GLU A 529 -21.42 -12.35 -59.24
N GLY A 530 -21.46 -11.75 -58.06
CA GLY A 530 -22.17 -10.50 -57.77
C GLY A 530 -22.11 -10.19 -56.28
N PRO A 531 -21.85 -8.94 -55.86
CA PRO A 531 -21.77 -8.60 -54.45
C PRO A 531 -23.13 -8.80 -53.78
N VAL A 532 -23.12 -9.55 -52.67
CA VAL A 532 -24.27 -9.81 -51.81
C VAL A 532 -24.82 -8.47 -51.31
N GLN A 533 -25.99 -8.09 -51.82
CA GLN A 533 -26.80 -7.02 -51.26
C GLN A 533 -27.47 -7.56 -49.99
N PHE A 534 -27.18 -6.95 -48.84
CA PHE A 534 -27.91 -7.21 -47.61
C PHE A 534 -29.10 -6.27 -47.50
N GLU A 535 -30.30 -6.84 -47.42
CA GLU A 535 -31.42 -6.16 -46.77
C GLU A 535 -31.07 -5.94 -45.30
N LYS A 536 -31.17 -4.69 -44.87
CA LYS A 536 -30.97 -4.28 -43.48
C LYS A 536 -32.17 -4.74 -42.66
N ASP A 537 -32.05 -5.88 -42.00
CA ASP A 537 -32.99 -6.27 -40.95
C ASP A 537 -33.03 -5.18 -39.88
N LYS A 538 -34.20 -4.57 -39.75
CA LYS A 538 -34.50 -3.42 -38.88
C LYS A 538 -35.04 -3.85 -37.52
N ASP A 539 -34.78 -5.06 -37.04
CA ASP A 539 -35.46 -5.58 -35.85
C ASP A 539 -34.53 -6.29 -34.84
N VAL A 540 -33.39 -5.67 -34.48
CA VAL A 540 -32.82 -5.77 -33.12
C VAL A 540 -32.11 -4.45 -32.83
N GLY A 541 -32.80 -3.54 -32.12
CA GLY A 541 -32.32 -2.19 -31.84
C GLY A 541 -31.07 -2.15 -30.95
N ASP A 542 -30.17 -1.23 -31.26
CA ASP A 542 -29.04 -0.79 -30.43
C ASP A 542 -29.53 -0.36 -29.03
N VAL A 543 -29.45 -1.29 -28.07
CA VAL A 543 -29.94 -1.14 -26.68
C VAL A 543 -29.09 -0.14 -25.89
N PHE A 544 -27.89 0.19 -26.34
CA PHE A 544 -26.94 1.03 -25.61
C PHE A 544 -26.69 2.40 -26.25
N GLY A 545 -27.41 2.74 -27.34
CA GLY A 545 -27.34 4.07 -27.97
C GLY A 545 -25.95 4.43 -28.46
N LEU A 546 -25.11 3.42 -28.74
CA LEU A 546 -23.73 3.59 -29.15
C LEU A 546 -23.64 4.20 -30.55
N ASP A 547 -24.59 3.87 -31.43
CA ASP A 547 -24.62 4.39 -32.79
C ASP A 547 -24.94 5.89 -32.82
N LYS A 548 -25.82 6.35 -31.92
CA LYS A 548 -26.11 7.80 -31.78
C LYS A 548 -24.93 8.56 -31.20
N PHE A 549 -24.22 7.97 -30.25
CA PHE A 549 -23.03 8.56 -29.65
C PHE A 549 -21.87 8.65 -30.64
N LEU A 550 -21.69 7.64 -31.50
CA LEU A 550 -20.67 7.65 -32.55
C LEU A 550 -20.97 8.65 -33.66
N ASP A 551 -22.23 8.80 -34.08
CA ASP A 551 -22.62 9.82 -35.06
C ASP A 551 -22.49 11.25 -34.50
N GLU A 552 -22.78 11.46 -33.21
CA GLU A 552 -22.65 12.76 -32.55
C GLU A 552 -21.18 13.15 -32.31
N ALA A 553 -20.32 12.17 -31.99
CA ALA A 553 -18.88 12.37 -31.86
C ALA A 553 -18.20 12.64 -33.23
N LYS A 554 -18.72 12.05 -34.31
CA LYS A 554 -18.21 12.27 -35.66
C LYS A 554 -18.67 13.60 -36.26
N GLY A 555 -19.78 14.16 -35.76
CA GLY A 555 -20.39 15.41 -36.24
C GLY A 555 -19.80 16.73 -35.72
N GLY A 556 -18.85 16.69 -34.78
CA GLY A 556 -17.98 17.83 -34.42
C GLY A 556 -18.66 19.21 -34.34
N ARG A 557 -19.63 19.40 -33.43
CA ARG A 557 -20.21 20.72 -33.13
C ARG A 557 -19.95 21.15 -31.69
N LYS A 558 -19.07 22.14 -31.51
CA LYS A 558 -18.92 22.91 -30.27
C LYS A 558 -20.20 23.71 -30.03
N ARG A 559 -20.79 23.65 -28.84
CA ARG A 559 -21.72 24.69 -28.38
C ARG A 559 -21.52 24.95 -26.89
N GLY A 560 -21.15 26.19 -26.59
CA GLY A 560 -20.94 26.70 -25.24
C GLY A 560 -22.23 27.05 -24.52
N LEU A 561 -22.09 27.11 -23.19
CA LEU A 561 -22.60 28.11 -22.25
C LEU A 561 -23.79 28.98 -22.72
N ASP A 562 -24.98 28.82 -22.12
CA ASP A 562 -25.48 29.78 -21.14
C ASP A 562 -26.80 29.34 -20.46
N THR A 563 -27.05 30.03 -19.34
CA THR A 563 -28.17 30.07 -18.39
C THR A 563 -29.61 30.04 -18.95
N ASP A 564 -30.54 29.45 -18.18
CA ASP A 564 -31.66 30.13 -17.49
C ASP A 564 -32.95 29.28 -17.40
N VAL A 565 -33.75 29.67 -16.42
CA VAL A 565 -34.97 29.16 -15.78
C VAL A 565 -36.14 28.73 -16.68
N GLY A 566 -36.89 27.73 -16.21
CA GLY A 566 -38.36 27.87 -16.12
C GLY A 566 -39.27 27.00 -17.01
N GLY A 567 -39.67 25.85 -16.47
CA GLY A 567 -41.08 25.44 -16.37
C GLY A 567 -41.82 24.91 -17.61
N SER A 568 -42.34 23.68 -17.51
CA SER A 568 -43.79 23.44 -17.49
C SER A 568 -44.20 21.95 -17.44
N ARG A 569 -45.04 21.66 -16.44
CA ARG A 569 -46.29 20.86 -16.47
C ARG A 569 -46.20 19.36 -16.86
N LYS A 570 -46.52 18.40 -15.98
CA LYS A 570 -47.80 18.09 -15.27
C LYS A 570 -48.61 17.02 -16.01
N ARG A 571 -48.93 15.95 -15.24
CA ARG A 571 -49.96 14.89 -15.37
C ARG A 571 -49.62 13.59 -16.10
N LEU A 572 -49.44 12.55 -15.29
CA LEU A 572 -50.08 11.24 -15.45
C LEU A 572 -50.41 10.74 -14.01
N GLN A 573 -51.40 11.34 -13.35
CA GLN A 573 -52.75 10.79 -13.12
C GLN A 573 -52.74 9.34 -12.59
N LEU A 574 -52.79 9.27 -11.27
CA LEU A 574 -53.25 8.15 -10.45
C LEU A 574 -54.72 8.49 -10.15
N GLU A 575 -55.67 7.78 -10.74
CA GLU A 575 -57.09 7.79 -10.35
C GLU A 575 -57.35 6.41 -9.75
N ARG A 576 -57.53 6.31 -8.43
CA ARG A 576 -58.77 6.58 -7.70
C ARG A 576 -59.74 5.40 -7.83
N ALA A 577 -59.75 4.58 -6.78
CA ALA A 577 -60.91 3.80 -6.40
C ALA A 577 -61.70 4.59 -5.34
N GLY A 578 -63.03 4.61 -5.46
CA GLY A 578 -63.96 4.99 -4.39
C GLY A 578 -65.10 5.92 -4.83
N ASP A 579 -66.31 5.37 -4.81
CA ASP A 579 -67.65 5.98 -4.88
C ASP A 579 -68.18 6.44 -6.24
N SER A 580 -68.81 5.56 -7.02
CA SER A 580 -70.28 5.30 -7.01
C SER A 580 -70.64 4.16 -7.98
#